data_AF-A0A968SYT6-F1
#
_entry.id   AF-A0A968SYT6-F1
#
_cell.length_a   1.000
_cell.length_b   1.000
_cell.length_c   1.000
_cell.angle_alpha   90.00
_cell.angle_beta   90.00
_cell.angle_gamma   90.00
#
_symmetry.space_group_name_H-M   'P 1'
#
loop_
_entity.id
_entity.type
_entity.pdbx_description
1 polymer ?
#
loop_
_entity_poly.entity_id
_entity_poly.type
_entity_poly.pdbx_seq_one_letter_code
_entity_poly.pdbx_strand_id
1 'polypeptide(L)'
;MMRIFVLIIVCAALGVLIIMLVPPWQMPDEPAHFEYAALWARSGQLPQASSYDDAIDRALGISLAQEHFYSYLMPIPPTAPPETLSAARELFFMPRQVGGDPPLAYAPAALLLRNLQTWPIEMQLRTMRLLSLLYTLGAVLCVYCSARMLSDSREVALASALLVGLQPQFLFIGVAASNDALANLLGSATCLALIAGGRMQNARCRSAPILVLLVLILAGLATKRGFVPLAAALLLIACAAWLKQVWGRGRGAACCAPYPAVVYVTAYK
;
A
#
# COMPACT_ATOMS: atom_id res chain seq x y z
N MET A 1 21.53 -11.04 11.33
CA MET A 1 21.07 -10.34 10.11
C MET A 1 21.08 -11.23 8.86
N MET A 2 22.10 -12.04 8.58
CA MET A 2 22.19 -12.91 7.38
C MET A 2 20.91 -13.64 6.94
N ARG A 3 20.16 -14.27 7.86
CA ARG A 3 18.93 -15.02 7.54
C ARG A 3 17.81 -14.20 6.88
N ILE A 4 17.59 -12.93 7.27
CA ILE A 4 16.54 -12.12 6.64
C ILE A 4 16.95 -11.66 5.24
N PHE A 5 18.25 -11.41 5.01
CA PHE A 5 18.76 -11.10 3.67
C PHE A 5 18.54 -12.27 2.71
N VAL A 6 18.82 -13.50 3.14
CA VAL A 6 18.56 -14.69 2.32
C VAL A 6 17.08 -14.78 1.96
N LEU A 7 16.17 -14.58 2.91
CA LEU A 7 14.73 -14.57 2.66
C LEU A 7 14.33 -13.51 1.63
N ILE A 8 14.80 -12.27 1.79
CA ILE A 8 14.49 -11.19 0.85
C ILE A 8 15.05 -11.49 -0.54
N ILE A 9 16.25 -12.07 -0.64
CA ILE A 9 16.82 -12.52 -1.91
C ILE A 9 15.94 -13.59 -2.56
N VAL A 10 15.43 -14.56 -1.78
CA VAL A 10 14.52 -15.58 -2.29
C VAL A 10 13.21 -14.95 -2.78
N CYS A 11 12.59 -14.07 -2.01
CA CYS A 11 11.38 -13.35 -2.43
C CYS A 11 11.63 -12.50 -3.68
N ALA A 12 12.78 -11.84 -3.77
CA ALA A 12 13.17 -11.04 -4.93
C ALA A 12 13.38 -11.93 -6.16
N ALA A 13 14.06 -13.06 -6.03
CA ALA A 13 14.28 -14.00 -7.11
C ALA A 13 12.95 -14.59 -7.63
N LEU A 14 12.04 -14.97 -6.73
CA LEU A 14 10.70 -15.43 -7.08
C LEU A 14 9.88 -14.31 -7.75
N GLY A 15 9.95 -13.09 -7.24
CA GLY A 15 9.29 -11.93 -7.83
C GLY A 15 9.80 -11.66 -9.25
N VAL A 16 11.11 -11.66 -9.45
CA VAL A 16 11.72 -11.51 -10.79
C VAL A 16 11.31 -12.67 -11.70
N LEU A 17 11.28 -13.90 -11.19
CA LEU A 17 10.80 -15.04 -11.97
C LEU A 17 9.35 -14.85 -12.42
N ILE A 18 8.47 -14.37 -11.54
CA ILE A 18 7.08 -14.02 -11.87
C ILE A 18 7.04 -12.92 -12.94
N ILE A 19 7.86 -11.85 -12.83
CA ILE A 19 7.93 -10.76 -13.82
C ILE A 19 8.29 -11.30 -15.21
N MET A 20 9.22 -12.26 -15.28
CA MET A 20 9.74 -12.80 -16.54
C MET A 20 8.83 -13.86 -17.14
N LEU A 21 8.18 -14.69 -16.31
CA LEU A 21 7.34 -15.80 -16.77
C LEU A 21 5.91 -15.38 -17.11
N VAL A 22 5.36 -14.41 -16.39
CA VAL A 22 3.99 -13.94 -16.63
C VAL A 22 4.02 -12.94 -17.78
N PRO A 23 3.33 -13.20 -18.90
CA PRO A 23 3.30 -12.27 -20.02
C PRO A 23 2.82 -10.87 -19.59
N PRO A 24 3.20 -9.81 -20.32
CA PRO A 24 2.62 -8.48 -20.16
C PRO A 24 1.09 -8.54 -20.14
N TRP A 25 0.47 -7.65 -19.34
CA TRP A 25 -0.99 -7.44 -19.25
C TRP A 25 -1.80 -8.54 -18.58
N GLN A 26 -1.16 -9.66 -18.18
CA GLN A 26 -1.86 -10.84 -17.68
C GLN A 26 -2.08 -10.79 -16.17
N MET A 27 -1.50 -9.79 -15.49
CA MET A 27 -1.83 -9.50 -14.10
C MET A 27 -3.02 -8.54 -14.04
N PRO A 28 -3.84 -8.59 -12.96
CA PRO A 28 -5.05 -7.79 -12.86
C PRO A 28 -4.81 -6.30 -13.07
N ASP A 29 -5.66 -5.68 -13.88
CA ASP A 29 -5.76 -4.22 -14.11
C ASP A 29 -4.48 -3.51 -14.60
N GLU A 30 -3.44 -4.24 -14.99
CA GLU A 30 -2.16 -3.65 -15.42
C GLU A 30 -2.27 -2.62 -16.53
N PRO A 31 -3.07 -2.83 -17.61
CA PRO A 31 -3.12 -1.84 -18.69
C PRO A 31 -3.69 -0.50 -18.23
N ALA A 32 -4.62 -0.50 -17.28
CA ALA A 32 -5.23 0.72 -16.77
C ALA A 32 -4.27 1.50 -15.83
N HIS A 33 -3.49 0.79 -15.02
CA HIS A 33 -2.45 1.39 -14.18
C HIS A 33 -1.26 1.90 -15.00
N PHE A 34 -0.87 1.13 -16.03
CA PHE A 34 0.16 1.54 -16.98
C PHE A 34 -0.26 2.80 -17.74
N GLU A 35 -1.48 2.84 -18.28
CA GLU A 35 -2.02 4.02 -18.99
C GLU A 35 -1.87 5.29 -18.14
N TYR A 36 -2.23 5.23 -16.84
CA TYR A 36 -2.11 6.37 -15.93
C TYR A 36 -0.65 6.84 -15.83
N ALA A 37 0.28 5.94 -15.50
CA ALA A 37 1.68 6.30 -15.36
C ALA A 37 2.28 6.83 -16.67
N ALA A 38 1.92 6.23 -17.81
CA ALA A 38 2.40 6.62 -19.14
C ALA A 38 1.88 7.99 -19.57
N LEU A 39 0.58 8.28 -19.34
CA LEU A 39 0.00 9.61 -19.61
C LEU A 39 0.69 10.70 -18.78
N TRP A 40 0.96 10.42 -17.50
CA TRP A 40 1.69 11.36 -16.65
C TRP A 40 3.13 11.55 -17.13
N ALA A 41 3.82 10.45 -17.46
CA ALA A 41 5.19 10.49 -17.97
C ALA A 41 5.32 11.32 -19.27
N ARG A 42 4.33 11.21 -20.17
CA ARG A 42 4.32 11.91 -21.46
C ARG A 42 3.91 13.38 -21.34
N SER A 43 2.83 13.66 -20.60
CA SER A 43 2.30 15.03 -20.47
C SER A 43 3.06 15.90 -19.47
N GLY A 44 3.74 15.29 -18.49
CA GLY A 44 4.37 15.98 -17.36
C GLY A 44 3.37 16.59 -16.37
N GLN A 45 2.07 16.40 -16.58
CA GLN A 45 0.99 16.92 -15.74
C GLN A 45 0.22 15.78 -15.10
N LEU A 46 -0.42 16.04 -13.96
CA LEU A 46 -1.27 15.05 -13.32
C LEU A 46 -2.46 14.71 -14.23
N PRO A 47 -2.61 13.44 -14.68
CA PRO A 47 -3.71 13.04 -15.55
C PRO A 47 -5.08 13.20 -14.88
N GLN A 48 -6.03 13.72 -15.66
CA GLN A 48 -7.44 13.83 -15.32
C GLN A 48 -8.25 12.76 -16.05
N ALA A 49 -9.52 12.58 -15.68
CA ALA A 49 -10.39 11.59 -16.32
C ALA A 49 -10.56 11.82 -17.83
N SER A 50 -10.40 13.06 -18.30
CA SER A 50 -10.42 13.45 -19.71
C SER A 50 -9.06 13.35 -20.41
N SER A 51 -7.96 13.11 -19.69
CA SER A 51 -6.63 12.99 -20.30
C SER A 51 -6.60 11.78 -21.22
N TYR A 52 -6.09 11.96 -22.43
CA TYR A 52 -6.02 10.92 -23.45
C TYR A 52 -4.81 11.19 -24.34
N ASP A 53 -4.17 10.11 -24.80
CA ASP A 53 -3.08 10.17 -25.76
C ASP A 53 -3.25 9.01 -26.75
N ASP A 54 -3.43 9.36 -28.01
CA ASP A 54 -3.75 8.41 -29.08
C ASP A 54 -2.63 7.38 -29.32
N ALA A 55 -1.38 7.81 -29.19
CA ALA A 55 -0.24 6.92 -29.41
C ALA A 55 -0.08 5.93 -28.25
N ILE A 56 -0.37 6.33 -26.99
CA ILE A 56 -0.40 5.39 -25.85
C ILE A 56 -1.57 4.40 -26.01
N ASP A 57 -2.75 4.90 -26.36
CA ASP A 57 -3.95 4.09 -26.50
C ASP A 57 -3.81 3.00 -27.58
N ARG A 58 -3.28 3.35 -28.76
CA ARG A 58 -2.95 2.37 -29.82
C ARG A 58 -1.83 1.41 -29.41
N ALA A 59 -0.76 1.91 -28.79
CA ALA A 59 0.35 1.05 -28.36
C ALA A 59 -0.11 -0.02 -27.37
N LEU A 60 -1.00 0.34 -26.44
CA LEU A 60 -1.61 -0.62 -25.49
C LEU A 60 -2.51 -1.63 -26.21
N GLY A 61 -3.39 -1.19 -27.12
CA GLY A 61 -4.26 -2.09 -27.87
C GLY A 61 -3.48 -3.12 -28.70
N ILE A 62 -2.49 -2.65 -29.46
CA ILE A 62 -1.59 -3.52 -30.25
C ILE A 62 -0.83 -4.51 -29.35
N SER A 63 -0.26 -4.03 -28.24
CA SER A 63 0.51 -4.87 -27.32
C SER A 63 -0.36 -5.93 -26.64
N LEU A 64 -1.61 -5.60 -26.26
CA LEU A 64 -2.58 -6.56 -25.72
C LEU A 64 -2.83 -7.72 -26.70
N ALA A 65 -3.03 -7.41 -27.98
CA ALA A 65 -3.23 -8.41 -29.02
C ALA A 65 -1.97 -9.28 -29.23
N GLN A 66 -0.79 -8.65 -29.29
CA GLN A 66 0.50 -9.35 -29.49
C GLN A 66 0.85 -10.28 -28.34
N GLU A 67 0.53 -9.89 -27.11
CA GLU A 67 0.81 -10.67 -25.90
C GLU A 67 -0.30 -11.67 -25.56
N HIS A 68 -1.19 -11.95 -26.52
CA HIS A 68 -2.26 -12.95 -26.40
C HIS A 68 -3.21 -12.72 -25.22
N PHE A 69 -3.41 -11.46 -24.80
CA PHE A 69 -4.27 -11.10 -23.67
C PHE A 69 -5.66 -11.75 -23.77
N TYR A 70 -6.31 -11.60 -24.92
CA TYR A 70 -7.67 -12.11 -25.13
C TYR A 70 -7.72 -13.64 -25.15
N SER A 71 -6.69 -14.31 -25.68
CA SER A 71 -6.65 -15.78 -25.72
C SER A 71 -6.52 -16.40 -24.34
N TYR A 72 -5.86 -15.70 -23.41
CA TYR A 72 -5.70 -16.18 -22.03
C TYR A 72 -6.85 -15.81 -21.10
N LEU A 73 -7.49 -14.65 -21.32
CA LEU A 73 -8.46 -14.10 -20.38
C LEU A 73 -9.92 -14.18 -20.85
N MET A 74 -10.17 -14.50 -22.12
CA MET A 74 -11.51 -14.66 -22.65
C MET A 74 -11.77 -16.11 -23.07
N PRO A 75 -12.95 -16.68 -22.75
CA PRO A 75 -13.33 -18.00 -23.26
C PRO A 75 -13.42 -18.05 -24.80
N ILE A 76 -13.78 -16.93 -25.42
CA ILE A 76 -13.89 -16.78 -26.87
C ILE A 76 -13.16 -15.49 -27.26
N PRO A 77 -11.90 -15.58 -27.75
CA PRO A 77 -11.16 -14.41 -28.19
C PRO A 77 -11.75 -13.83 -29.48
N PRO A 78 -11.65 -12.50 -29.71
CA PRO A 78 -12.10 -11.88 -30.94
C PRO A 78 -11.27 -12.36 -32.14
N THR A 79 -11.91 -12.51 -33.29
CA THR A 79 -11.23 -12.89 -34.54
C THR A 79 -10.33 -11.78 -35.07
N ALA A 80 -10.72 -10.52 -34.84
CA ALA A 80 -9.90 -9.34 -35.07
C ALA A 80 -9.72 -8.61 -33.72
N PRO A 81 -8.57 -8.79 -33.04
CA PRO A 81 -8.28 -8.10 -31.81
C PRO A 81 -8.31 -6.57 -31.99
N PRO A 82 -8.84 -5.81 -31.03
CA PRO A 82 -8.80 -4.35 -31.07
C PRO A 82 -7.36 -3.81 -31.15
N GLU A 83 -7.17 -2.77 -31.95
CA GLU A 83 -5.89 -2.08 -32.05
C GLU A 83 -5.73 -0.93 -31.05
N THR A 84 -6.77 -0.63 -30.27
CA THR A 84 -6.81 0.45 -29.29
C THR A 84 -7.26 -0.06 -27.92
N LEU A 85 -6.69 0.51 -26.85
CA LEU A 85 -7.11 0.19 -25.48
C LEU A 85 -8.57 0.62 -25.25
N SER A 86 -8.99 1.73 -25.84
CA SER A 86 -10.38 2.20 -25.75
C SER A 86 -11.37 1.17 -26.32
N ALA A 87 -11.10 0.59 -27.49
CA ALA A 87 -11.94 -0.47 -28.04
C ALA A 87 -11.80 -1.80 -27.26
N ALA A 88 -10.61 -2.10 -26.72
CA ALA A 88 -10.41 -3.25 -25.84
C ALA A 88 -11.32 -3.21 -24.60
N ARG A 89 -11.57 -2.01 -24.04
CA ARG A 89 -12.46 -1.81 -22.89
C ARG A 89 -13.94 -2.03 -23.18
N GLU A 90 -14.35 -1.92 -24.44
CA GLU A 90 -15.71 -2.25 -24.85
C GLU A 90 -15.93 -3.77 -24.87
N LEU A 91 -14.87 -4.55 -25.10
CA LEU A 91 -14.92 -6.01 -25.16
C LEU A 91 -14.63 -6.70 -23.83
N PHE A 92 -13.71 -6.13 -23.03
CA PHE A 92 -13.26 -6.72 -21.78
C PHE A 92 -13.40 -5.69 -20.65
N PHE A 93 -14.03 -6.10 -19.54
CA PHE A 93 -14.22 -5.22 -18.40
C PHE A 93 -12.88 -4.83 -17.78
N MET A 94 -12.42 -3.62 -18.12
CA MET A 94 -11.16 -3.05 -17.66
C MET A 94 -11.39 -1.59 -17.27
N PRO A 95 -11.84 -1.34 -16.02
CA PRO A 95 -12.21 -0.01 -15.59
C PRO A 95 -11.00 0.92 -15.67
N ARG A 96 -11.24 2.11 -16.22
CA ARG A 96 -10.20 3.11 -16.38
C ARG A 96 -9.84 3.73 -15.02
N GLN A 97 -8.55 3.73 -14.69
CA GLN A 97 -8.05 4.28 -13.41
C GLN A 97 -7.65 5.75 -13.49
N VAL A 98 -7.39 6.27 -14.69
CA VAL A 98 -6.95 7.65 -14.94
C VAL A 98 -7.98 8.66 -14.41
N GLY A 99 -7.55 9.55 -13.52
CA GLY A 99 -8.40 10.57 -12.89
C GLY A 99 -9.39 10.05 -11.82
N GLY A 100 -9.57 8.73 -11.72
CA GLY A 100 -10.33 8.10 -10.64
C GLY A 100 -9.46 7.77 -9.43
N ASP A 101 -8.33 7.13 -9.68
CA ASP A 101 -7.46 6.67 -8.62
C ASP A 101 -6.56 7.78 -8.04
N PRO A 102 -6.29 7.73 -6.72
CA PRO A 102 -5.32 8.63 -6.10
C PRO A 102 -3.92 8.54 -6.75
N PRO A 103 -3.21 9.66 -6.92
CA PRO A 103 -2.09 9.72 -7.85
C PRO A 103 -0.76 9.19 -7.31
N LEU A 104 -0.59 9.02 -5.98
CA LEU A 104 0.74 8.86 -5.38
C LEU A 104 1.48 7.62 -5.89
N ALA A 105 0.77 6.51 -6.13
CA ALA A 105 1.36 5.29 -6.69
C ALA A 105 1.98 5.50 -8.07
N TYR A 106 1.39 6.38 -8.88
CA TYR A 106 1.77 6.56 -10.27
C TYR A 106 2.90 7.57 -10.45
N ALA A 107 3.16 8.45 -9.47
CA ALA A 107 4.23 9.45 -9.59
C ALA A 107 5.63 8.82 -9.73
N PRO A 108 6.05 7.82 -8.92
CA PRO A 108 7.34 7.14 -9.11
C PRO A 108 7.38 6.34 -10.42
N ALA A 109 6.28 5.69 -10.79
CA ALA A 109 6.18 4.96 -12.06
C ALA A 109 6.33 5.92 -13.26
N ALA A 110 5.62 7.05 -13.26
CA ALA A 110 5.70 8.07 -14.29
C ALA A 110 7.12 8.65 -14.41
N LEU A 111 7.81 8.87 -13.29
CA LEU A 111 9.19 9.32 -13.29
C LEU A 111 10.13 8.30 -13.96
N LEU A 112 9.96 7.01 -13.69
CA LEU A 112 10.71 5.95 -14.37
C LEU A 112 10.38 5.93 -15.87
N LEU A 113 9.10 5.91 -16.22
CA LEU A 113 8.63 5.84 -17.60
C LEU A 113 9.04 7.04 -18.44
N ARG A 114 9.21 8.23 -17.84
CA ARG A 114 9.68 9.42 -18.55
C ARG A 114 11.05 9.21 -19.20
N ASN A 115 11.90 8.38 -18.60
CA ASN A 115 13.22 8.06 -19.14
C ASN A 115 13.22 6.83 -20.07
N LEU A 116 12.08 6.15 -20.20
CA LEU A 116 11.91 4.88 -20.93
C LEU A 116 10.92 4.98 -22.07
N GLN A 117 10.51 6.20 -22.47
CA GLN A 117 9.48 6.40 -23.50
C GLN A 117 9.86 5.80 -24.87
N THR A 118 11.16 5.62 -25.15
CA THR A 118 11.67 5.01 -26.39
C THR A 118 11.76 3.50 -26.33
N TRP A 119 11.60 2.90 -25.15
CA TRP A 119 11.66 1.45 -24.98
C TRP A 119 10.32 0.81 -25.37
N PRO A 120 10.31 -0.48 -25.75
CA PRO A 120 9.07 -1.22 -25.94
C PRO A 120 8.17 -1.13 -24.71
N ILE A 121 6.86 -1.05 -24.93
CA ILE A 121 5.87 -0.83 -23.87
C ILE A 121 5.85 -1.98 -22.84
N GLU A 122 6.18 -3.19 -23.28
CA GLU A 122 6.32 -4.38 -22.45
C GLU A 122 7.52 -4.26 -21.49
N MET A 123 8.61 -3.64 -21.94
CA MET A 123 9.79 -3.39 -21.11
C MET A 123 9.53 -2.24 -20.12
N GLN A 124 8.77 -1.23 -20.54
CA GLN A 124 8.25 -0.20 -19.65
C GLN A 124 7.39 -0.82 -18.54
N LEU A 125 6.47 -1.73 -18.89
CA LEU A 125 5.64 -2.45 -17.93
C LEU A 125 6.47 -3.29 -16.97
N ARG A 126 7.43 -4.07 -17.46
CA ARG A 126 8.33 -4.86 -16.59
C ARG A 126 9.10 -3.99 -15.60
N THR A 127 9.44 -2.76 -15.99
CA THR A 127 10.07 -1.79 -15.08
C THR A 127 9.10 -1.33 -13.99
N MET A 128 7.82 -1.10 -14.32
CA MET A 128 6.80 -0.84 -13.31
C MET A 128 6.61 -2.05 -12.37
N ARG A 129 6.63 -3.28 -12.89
CA ARG A 129 6.57 -4.49 -12.05
C ARG A 129 7.77 -4.61 -11.11
N LEU A 130 8.97 -4.24 -11.55
CA LEU A 130 10.16 -4.20 -10.68
C LEU A 130 10.01 -3.16 -9.56
N LEU A 131 9.42 -2.00 -9.86
CA LEU A 131 9.10 -1.01 -8.84
C LEU A 131 8.09 -1.57 -7.81
N SER A 132 7.03 -2.21 -8.27
CA SER A 132 6.05 -2.89 -7.40
C SER A 132 6.71 -3.97 -6.54
N LEU A 133 7.63 -4.77 -7.10
CA LEU A 133 8.40 -5.76 -6.35
C LEU A 133 9.21 -5.12 -5.23
N LEU A 134 9.86 -3.96 -5.46
CA LEU A 134 10.58 -3.24 -4.39
C LEU A 134 9.65 -2.85 -3.24
N TYR A 135 8.45 -2.35 -3.55
CA TYR A 135 7.46 -2.02 -2.51
C TYR A 135 7.01 -3.27 -1.74
N THR A 136 6.74 -4.37 -2.45
CA THR A 136 6.35 -5.66 -1.86
C THR A 136 7.44 -6.21 -0.94
N LEU A 137 8.72 -6.15 -1.32
CA LEU A 137 9.83 -6.54 -0.45
C LEU A 137 9.96 -5.63 0.77
N GLY A 138 9.74 -4.32 0.60
CA GLY A 138 9.66 -3.37 1.70
C GLY A 138 8.56 -3.73 2.70
N ALA A 139 7.40 -4.17 2.21
CA ALA A 139 6.30 -4.59 3.08
C ALA A 139 6.66 -5.84 3.90
N VAL A 140 7.34 -6.83 3.29
CA VAL A 140 7.86 -8.01 3.98
C VAL A 140 8.88 -7.62 5.07
N LEU A 141 9.74 -6.64 4.80
CA LEU A 141 10.67 -6.10 5.80
C LEU A 141 9.93 -5.42 6.95
N CYS A 142 8.88 -4.65 6.67
CA CYS A 142 8.04 -4.05 7.72
C CYS A 142 7.39 -5.11 8.60
N VAL A 143 6.94 -6.23 8.03
CA VAL A 143 6.40 -7.37 8.79
C VAL A 143 7.48 -8.01 9.67
N TYR A 144 8.67 -8.28 9.13
CA TYR A 144 9.80 -8.79 9.92
C TYR A 144 10.13 -7.88 11.10
N CYS A 145 10.26 -6.57 10.87
CA CYS A 145 10.54 -5.59 11.89
C CYS A 145 9.43 -5.52 12.94
N SER A 146 8.17 -5.54 12.52
CA SER A 146 7.01 -5.54 13.43
C SER A 146 7.02 -6.76 14.34
N ALA A 147 7.28 -7.94 13.79
CA ALA A 147 7.36 -9.18 14.56
C ALA A 147 8.59 -9.22 15.48
N ARG A 148 9.74 -8.66 15.05
CA ARG A 148 10.93 -8.46 15.90
C ARG A 148 10.69 -7.55 17.09
N MET A 149 9.76 -6.63 16.96
CA MET A 149 9.32 -5.82 18.08
C MET A 149 8.39 -6.68 18.94
N LEU A 150 7.28 -7.18 18.42
CA LEU A 150 6.28 -7.90 19.21
C LEU A 150 6.79 -9.17 19.91
N SER A 151 7.80 -9.85 19.39
CA SER A 151 8.39 -11.05 19.96
C SER A 151 9.92 -10.94 20.07
N ASP A 152 10.46 -11.40 21.19
CA ASP A 152 11.91 -11.49 21.40
C ASP A 152 12.55 -12.58 20.54
N SER A 153 11.78 -13.58 20.08
CA SER A 153 12.27 -14.65 19.21
C SER A 153 12.51 -14.13 17.79
N ARG A 154 13.70 -14.44 17.27
CA ARG A 154 14.06 -14.11 15.89
C ARG A 154 13.40 -15.08 14.90
N GLU A 155 13.15 -16.30 15.35
CA GLU A 155 12.50 -17.38 14.61
C GLU A 155 11.06 -17.00 14.32
N VAL A 156 10.33 -16.45 15.30
CA VAL A 156 8.96 -15.92 15.10
C VAL A 156 8.97 -14.82 14.04
N ALA A 157 9.89 -13.86 14.13
CA ALA A 157 9.95 -12.78 13.15
C ALA A 157 10.30 -13.25 11.73
N LEU A 158 11.22 -14.22 11.62
CA LEU A 158 11.54 -14.85 10.34
C LEU A 158 10.35 -15.65 9.81
N ALA A 159 9.64 -16.40 10.65
CA ALA A 159 8.44 -17.14 10.28
C ALA A 159 7.34 -16.20 9.79
N SER A 160 7.08 -15.07 10.46
CA SER A 160 6.11 -14.07 10.00
C SER A 160 6.48 -13.50 8.62
N ALA A 161 7.76 -13.17 8.40
CA ALA A 161 8.23 -12.67 7.11
C ALA A 161 8.18 -13.73 6.01
N LEU A 162 8.47 -15.00 6.33
CA LEU A 162 8.36 -16.13 5.40
C LEU A 162 6.91 -16.34 4.99
N LEU A 163 5.99 -16.37 5.96
CA LEU A 163 4.57 -16.59 5.72
C LEU A 163 3.99 -15.52 4.79
N VAL A 164 4.39 -14.25 4.94
CA VAL A 164 3.91 -13.17 4.06
C VAL A 164 4.67 -13.17 2.73
N GLY A 165 6.00 -13.19 2.76
CA GLY A 165 6.83 -13.02 1.58
C GLY A 165 6.77 -14.19 0.58
N LEU A 166 6.46 -15.40 1.06
CA LEU A 166 6.30 -16.59 0.23
C LEU A 166 4.82 -16.95 -0.02
N GLN A 167 3.88 -16.09 0.36
CA GLN A 167 2.48 -16.29 0.04
C GLN A 167 2.25 -16.05 -1.46
N PRO A 168 1.80 -17.06 -2.24
CA PRO A 168 1.79 -16.96 -3.69
C PRO A 168 0.97 -15.78 -4.23
N GLN A 169 -0.20 -15.52 -3.64
CA GLN A 169 -1.09 -14.45 -4.10
C GLN A 169 -0.50 -13.06 -3.80
N PHE A 170 0.09 -12.86 -2.63
CA PHE A 170 0.70 -11.61 -2.20
C PHE A 170 1.87 -11.26 -3.09
N LEU A 171 2.72 -12.24 -3.41
CA LEU A 171 3.85 -12.01 -4.30
C LEU A 171 3.38 -11.76 -5.74
N PHE A 172 2.43 -12.55 -6.26
CA PHE A 172 1.91 -12.37 -7.62
C PHE A 172 1.24 -11.00 -7.81
N ILE A 173 0.31 -10.63 -6.91
CA ILE A 173 -0.38 -9.33 -6.96
C ILE A 173 0.58 -8.18 -6.61
N GLY A 174 1.50 -8.39 -5.67
CA GLY A 174 2.48 -7.38 -5.27
C GLY A 174 3.55 -7.09 -6.32
N VAL A 175 3.71 -7.96 -7.32
CA VAL A 175 4.57 -7.72 -8.49
C VAL A 175 3.83 -7.00 -9.62
N ALA A 176 2.50 -7.09 -9.67
CA ALA A 176 1.71 -6.43 -10.70
C ALA A 176 1.95 -4.92 -10.73
N ALA A 177 1.93 -4.33 -11.93
CA ALA A 177 2.00 -2.89 -12.09
C ALA A 177 0.70 -2.24 -11.61
N SER A 178 0.58 -1.97 -10.30
CA SER A 178 -0.64 -1.49 -9.65
C SER A 178 -0.37 -0.56 -8.46
N ASN A 179 -1.43 0.04 -7.92
CA ASN A 179 -1.36 0.81 -6.67
C ASN A 179 -1.36 -0.06 -5.40
N ASP A 180 -1.55 -1.38 -5.52
CA ASP A 180 -1.60 -2.30 -4.38
C ASP A 180 -0.25 -2.48 -3.69
N ALA A 181 0.83 -2.57 -4.47
CA ALA A 181 2.16 -2.81 -3.92
C ALA A 181 2.59 -1.68 -2.97
N LEU A 182 2.39 -0.41 -3.39
CA LEU A 182 2.67 0.74 -2.54
C LEU A 182 1.68 0.83 -1.36
N ALA A 183 0.40 0.51 -1.58
CA ALA A 183 -0.59 0.48 -0.52
C ALA A 183 -0.21 -0.53 0.59
N ASN A 184 0.25 -1.72 0.21
CA ASN A 184 0.71 -2.76 1.15
C ASN A 184 1.96 -2.34 1.92
N LEU A 185 2.91 -1.67 1.25
CA LEU A 185 4.07 -1.09 1.93
C LEU A 185 3.67 -0.03 2.96
N LEU A 186 2.82 0.92 2.58
CA LEU A 186 2.35 1.97 3.49
C LEU A 186 1.54 1.41 4.65
N GLY A 187 0.73 0.37 4.40
CA GLY A 187 -0.08 -0.29 5.43
C GLY A 187 0.79 -1.03 6.46
N SER A 188 1.74 -1.83 5.98
CA SER A 188 2.70 -2.54 6.84
C SER A 188 3.64 -1.58 7.59
N ALA A 189 4.06 -0.48 6.95
CA ALA A 189 4.81 0.59 7.62
C ALA A 189 3.97 1.30 8.69
N THR A 190 2.67 1.49 8.46
CA THR A 190 1.74 2.04 9.46
C THR A 190 1.65 1.11 10.68
N CYS A 191 1.52 -0.20 10.46
CA CYS A 191 1.55 -1.18 11.56
C CYS A 191 2.87 -1.12 12.34
N LEU A 192 4.01 -1.06 11.64
CA LEU A 192 5.32 -0.95 12.28
C LEU A 192 5.43 0.34 13.12
N ALA A 193 4.97 1.48 12.57
CA ALA A 193 4.99 2.76 13.27
C ALA A 193 4.09 2.77 14.51
N LEU A 194 2.93 2.10 14.46
CA LEU A 194 2.05 1.93 15.62
C LEU A 194 2.73 1.13 16.74
N ILE A 195 3.36 0.01 16.39
CA ILE A 195 4.08 -0.84 17.35
C ILE A 195 5.27 -0.08 17.95
N ALA A 196 6.02 0.65 17.12
CA ALA A 196 7.15 1.45 17.56
C ALA A 196 6.72 2.59 18.49
N GLY A 197 5.68 3.33 18.13
CA GLY A 197 5.12 4.40 18.95
C GLY A 197 4.59 3.90 20.30
N GLY A 198 3.95 2.73 20.33
CA GLY A 198 3.44 2.12 21.56
C GLY A 198 4.52 1.71 22.56
N ARG A 199 5.76 1.52 22.11
CA ARG A 199 6.91 1.17 22.96
C ARG A 199 7.70 2.37 23.46
N MET A 200 7.45 3.56 22.93
CA MET A 200 8.13 4.76 23.39
C MET A 200 7.63 5.17 24.78
N GLN A 201 8.46 4.96 25.79
CA GLN A 201 8.16 5.32 27.19
C GLN A 201 8.38 6.81 27.47
N ASN A 202 9.12 7.52 26.61
CA ASN A 202 9.55 8.89 26.86
C ASN A 202 8.57 9.91 26.25
N ALA A 203 7.89 10.68 27.09
CA ALA A 203 6.87 11.67 26.69
C ALA A 203 7.42 12.76 25.75
N ARG A 204 8.73 13.06 25.79
CA ARG A 204 9.36 14.09 24.95
C ARG A 204 9.46 13.71 23.47
N CYS A 205 9.39 12.41 23.14
CA CYS A 205 9.45 11.89 21.77
C CYS A 205 8.07 11.48 21.23
N ARG A 206 6.98 11.79 21.94
CA ARG A 206 5.63 11.27 21.65
C ARG A 206 4.99 11.87 20.39
N SER A 207 5.44 13.05 19.95
CA SER A 207 4.94 13.71 18.73
C SER A 207 5.50 13.11 17.43
N ALA A 208 6.74 12.61 17.45
CA ALA A 208 7.39 12.00 16.28
C ALA A 208 6.61 10.81 15.70
N PRO A 209 6.19 9.78 16.47
CA PRO A 209 5.42 8.68 15.92
C PRO A 209 4.04 9.11 15.41
N ILE A 210 3.41 10.13 16.03
CA ILE A 210 2.13 10.68 15.56
C ILE A 210 2.30 11.33 14.18
N LEU A 211 3.34 12.13 13.99
CA LEU A 211 3.63 12.75 12.70
C LEU A 211 3.91 11.69 11.63
N VAL A 212 4.70 10.67 11.96
CA VAL A 212 4.98 9.55 11.04
C VAL A 212 3.68 8.83 10.65
N LEU A 213 2.81 8.53 11.62
CA LEU A 213 1.51 7.90 11.34
C LEU A 213 0.62 8.79 10.47
N LEU A 214 0.56 10.09 10.76
CA LEU A 214 -0.20 11.03 9.95
C LEU A 214 0.30 11.04 8.50
N VAL A 215 1.62 11.13 8.31
CA VAL A 215 2.24 11.11 6.97
C VAL A 215 1.93 9.79 6.25
N LEU A 216 2.06 8.65 6.92
CA LEU A 216 1.78 7.34 6.32
C LEU A 216 0.30 7.17 5.94
N ILE A 217 -0.62 7.65 6.77
CA ILE A 217 -2.06 7.60 6.46
C ILE A 217 -2.41 8.53 5.31
N LEU A 218 -1.90 9.76 5.30
CA LEU A 218 -2.12 10.68 4.18
C LEU A 218 -1.52 10.14 2.88
N ALA A 219 -0.32 9.58 2.93
CA ALA A 219 0.29 8.91 1.78
C ALA A 219 -0.54 7.71 1.31
N GLY A 220 -1.06 6.91 2.25
CA GLY A 220 -1.92 5.77 1.95
C GLY A 220 -3.24 6.17 1.29
N LEU A 221 -3.90 7.21 1.79
CA LEU A 221 -5.10 7.79 1.18
C LEU A 221 -4.81 8.37 -0.21
N ALA A 222 -3.62 8.96 -0.39
CA ALA A 222 -3.15 9.45 -1.69
C ALA A 222 -2.69 8.32 -2.64
N THR A 223 -2.62 7.07 -2.18
CA THR A 223 -2.23 5.87 -2.94
C THR A 223 -3.44 5.04 -3.35
N LYS A 224 -4.31 4.70 -2.40
CA LYS A 224 -5.47 3.83 -2.63
C LYS A 224 -6.58 4.16 -1.65
N ARG A 225 -7.82 4.23 -2.14
CA ARG A 225 -9.03 4.49 -1.33
C ARG A 225 -9.27 3.44 -0.23
N GLY A 226 -8.67 2.26 -0.35
CA GLY A 226 -8.66 1.22 0.68
C GLY A 226 -8.07 1.66 2.03
N PHE A 227 -7.36 2.79 2.09
CA PHE A 227 -6.89 3.37 3.36
C PHE A 227 -7.96 4.09 4.17
N VAL A 228 -9.12 4.43 3.60
CA VAL A 228 -10.22 5.10 4.31
C VAL A 228 -10.65 4.32 5.57
N PRO A 229 -10.95 3.00 5.51
CA PRO A 229 -11.31 2.25 6.72
C PRO A 229 -10.18 2.21 7.76
N LEU A 230 -8.91 2.12 7.33
CA LEU A 230 -7.77 2.14 8.25
C LEU A 230 -7.67 3.50 8.97
N ALA A 231 -7.78 4.61 8.23
CA ALA A 231 -7.78 5.95 8.78
C ALA A 231 -8.94 6.15 9.77
N ALA A 232 -10.15 5.70 9.41
CA ALA A 232 -11.32 5.75 10.27
C ALA A 232 -11.12 4.95 11.57
N ALA A 233 -10.59 3.73 11.48
CA ALA A 233 -10.32 2.90 12.65
C ALA A 233 -9.32 3.57 13.62
N LEU A 234 -8.24 4.15 13.10
CA LEU A 234 -7.24 4.85 13.92
C LEU A 234 -7.81 6.12 14.57
N LEU A 235 -8.65 6.87 13.85
CA LEU A 235 -9.36 8.02 14.41
C LEU A 235 -10.31 7.61 15.53
N LEU A 236 -11.08 6.53 15.35
CA LEU A 236 -11.98 6.00 16.39
C LEU A 236 -11.20 5.58 17.64
N ILE A 237 -10.07 4.90 17.48
CA ILE A 237 -9.19 4.52 18.60
C ILE A 237 -8.64 5.76 19.32
N ALA A 238 -8.20 6.77 18.56
CA ALA A 238 -7.71 8.03 19.13
C ALA A 238 -8.81 8.79 19.89
N CYS A 239 -10.02 8.89 19.32
CA CYS A 239 -11.19 9.48 19.97
C CYS A 239 -11.56 8.74 21.25
N ALA A 240 -11.60 7.41 21.23
CA ALA A 240 -11.89 6.60 22.42
C ALA A 240 -10.84 6.79 23.52
N ALA A 241 -9.54 6.86 23.15
CA ALA A 241 -8.46 7.13 24.09
C ALA A 241 -8.58 8.54 24.70
N TRP A 242 -8.92 9.54 23.89
CA TRP A 242 -9.12 10.92 24.33
C TRP A 242 -10.32 11.03 25.28
N LEU A 243 -11.46 10.44 24.94
CA LEU A 243 -12.65 10.42 25.80
C LEU A 243 -12.37 9.77 27.16
N LYS A 244 -11.62 8.66 27.19
CA LYS A 244 -11.18 8.03 28.45
C LYS A 244 -10.33 8.96 29.31
N GLN A 245 -9.43 9.75 28.70
CA GLN A 245 -8.60 10.71 29.44
C GLN A 245 -9.43 11.87 30.00
N VAL A 246 -10.39 12.40 29.23
CA VAL A 246 -11.27 13.49 29.67
C VAL A 246 -12.20 13.02 30.80
N TRP A 247 -12.84 11.86 30.67
CA TRP A 247 -13.69 11.29 31.73
C TRP A 247 -12.90 10.84 32.96
N GLY A 248 -11.67 10.31 32.79
CA GLY A 248 -10.80 9.97 33.91
C GLY A 248 -10.39 11.18 34.74
N ARG A 249 -10.18 12.34 34.11
CA ARG A 249 -9.92 13.62 34.81
C ARG A 249 -11.14 14.15 35.56
N GLY A 250 -12.36 13.91 35.06
CA GLY A 250 -13.61 14.31 35.73
C GLY A 250 -13.91 13.55 37.02
N ARG A 251 -13.46 12.30 37.16
CA ARG A 251 -13.62 11.51 38.40
C ARG A 251 -12.54 11.78 39.45
N GLY A 252 -11.34 12.19 39.03
CA GLY A 252 -10.24 12.55 39.95
C GLY A 252 -10.47 13.88 40.69
N ALA A 253 -11.30 14.77 40.17
CA ALA A 253 -11.63 16.05 40.82
C ALA A 253 -12.76 15.93 41.87
N ALA A 254 -13.48 14.80 41.93
CA ALA A 254 -14.62 14.62 42.83
C ALA A 254 -14.28 13.90 44.16
N CYS A 255 -13.02 13.47 44.37
CA CYS A 255 -12.61 12.75 45.59
C CYS A 255 -11.90 13.61 46.65
N CYS A 256 -11.81 14.94 46.46
CA CYS A 256 -11.36 15.86 47.50
C CYS A 256 -12.55 16.60 48.13
N ALA A 257 -13.45 15.87 48.76
CA ALA A 257 -14.38 16.44 49.73
C ALA A 257 -13.82 16.18 51.14
N PRO A 258 -13.57 17.21 51.97
CA PRO A 258 -13.10 17.01 53.32
C PRO A 258 -14.23 16.37 54.14
N TYR A 259 -13.98 15.17 54.68
CA TYR A 259 -14.81 14.62 55.74
C TYR A 259 -14.83 15.60 56.92
N PRO A 260 -16.00 16.02 57.43
CA PRO A 260 -16.04 16.80 58.66
C PRO A 260 -15.62 15.90 59.82
N ALA A 261 -14.63 16.37 60.59
CA ALA A 261 -14.22 15.75 61.84
C ALA A 261 -15.40 15.71 62.82
N VAL A 262 -15.88 14.51 63.13
CA VAL A 262 -16.81 14.28 64.24
C VAL A 262 -15.99 14.28 65.53
N VAL A 263 -16.01 15.40 66.23
CA VAL A 263 -15.49 15.53 67.60
C VAL A 263 -16.48 14.82 68.53
N TYR A 264 -16.12 13.65 69.05
CA TYR A 264 -16.79 13.07 70.21
C TYR A 264 -16.33 13.81 71.46
N VAL A 265 -17.15 14.73 71.95
CA VAL A 265 -17.11 15.18 73.35
C VAL A 265 -17.94 14.18 74.15
N THR A 266 -17.28 13.36 74.97
CA THR A 266 -17.94 12.67 76.08
C THR A 266 -17.32 13.15 77.39
N ALA A 267 -18.12 13.92 78.12
CA ALA A 267 -17.87 14.31 79.51
C ALA A 267 -18.60 13.33 80.45
N TYR A 268 -18.01 13.14 81.65
CA TYR A 268 -18.51 12.45 82.85
C TYR A 268 -18.58 10.89 82.77
N LYS A 269 -18.01 10.12 83.71
CA LYS A 269 -17.64 10.31 85.12
C LYS A 269 -16.28 9.71 85.44
#